data_AF-A0A1U7NG70-F1
#
_entry.id   AF-A0A1U7NG70-F1
#
_cell.length_a   1.000
_cell.length_b   1.000
_cell.length_c   1.000
_cell.angle_alpha   90.00
_cell.angle_beta   90.00
_cell.angle_gamma   90.00
#
_symmetry.space_group_name_H-M   'P 1'
#
loop_
_entity.id
_entity.type
_entity.pdbx_description
1 polymer ?
#
loop_
_entity_poly.entity_id
_entity_poly.type
_entity_poly.pdbx_seq_one_letter_code
_entity_poly.pdbx_strand_id
1 'polypeptide(L)'
;MKGNFTRFRNLKTGRQEKNKSRNKTKPGTILWMNGLKVGTAIFFLALWIIPWIRQPIVSSSEFSLVEQAVLAVNDPAFYPAMNDQMVRKYLNIGPQEGVQIGFYRQSDAFSAREIVIAKFDTEQQAEMITERIETRKQAQIDIYSGYAPEQQAMMENALLDVQGNYLLFYTGDAAAQSDQAFLDALRGNH
;
A
#
# COMPACT_ATOMS: atom_id res chain seq x y z
N MET A 1 -75.95 -47.09 -45.52
CA MET A 1 -76.78 -46.22 -46.38
C MET A 1 -76.09 -44.88 -46.51
N LYS A 2 -75.85 -44.42 -47.76
CA LYS A 2 -75.58 -43.02 -48.23
C LYS A 2 -74.48 -42.26 -47.48
N GLY A 3 -73.45 -41.69 -48.08
CA GLY A 3 -73.07 -41.37 -49.46
C GLY A 3 -71.77 -40.54 -49.31
N ASN A 4 -70.72 -40.87 -50.03
CA ASN A 4 -70.35 -40.32 -51.34
C ASN A 4 -69.58 -38.98 -51.27
N PHE A 5 -68.40 -38.99 -51.91
CA PHE A 5 -67.95 -37.94 -52.86
C PHE A 5 -67.50 -36.59 -52.24
N THR A 6 -66.47 -35.86 -52.67
CA THR A 6 -65.76 -35.79 -53.97
C THR A 6 -64.44 -35.01 -53.81
N ARG A 7 -63.38 -35.56 -54.41
CA ARG A 7 -62.33 -34.96 -55.26
C ARG A 7 -61.95 -33.47 -55.19
N PHE A 8 -60.62 -33.29 -55.12
CA PHE A 8 -59.70 -32.48 -55.96
C PHE A 8 -60.12 -31.08 -56.46
N ARG A 9 -59.21 -30.10 -56.27
CA ARG A 9 -58.48 -29.42 -57.37
C ARG A 9 -57.50 -28.34 -56.90
N ASN A 10 -56.29 -28.37 -57.49
CA ASN A 10 -55.52 -27.26 -58.09
C ASN A 10 -55.15 -26.02 -57.25
N LEU A 11 -54.07 -25.27 -57.51
CA LEU A 11 -52.79 -25.35 -58.23
C LEU A 11 -52.18 -23.93 -58.06
N LYS A 12 -50.85 -23.82 -58.09
CA LYS A 12 -50.04 -22.57 -58.13
C LYS A 12 -49.98 -21.81 -56.79
N THR A 13 -48.86 -21.25 -56.36
CA THR A 13 -47.93 -20.42 -57.14
C THR A 13 -46.60 -20.33 -56.39
N GLY A 14 -45.49 -20.34 -57.12
CA GLY A 14 -44.15 -20.21 -56.54
C GLY A 14 -43.86 -18.81 -55.99
N ARG A 15 -43.04 -18.78 -54.94
CA ARG A 15 -41.98 -17.78 -54.73
C ARG A 15 -41.04 -18.31 -53.65
N GLN A 16 -39.86 -18.77 -54.07
CA GLN A 16 -38.71 -18.88 -53.19
C GLN A 16 -38.27 -17.45 -52.90
N GLU A 17 -38.55 -16.92 -51.71
CA GLU A 17 -37.99 -15.65 -51.26
C GLU A 17 -37.16 -15.84 -49.99
N LYS A 18 -35.88 -15.52 -50.20
CA LYS A 18 -34.73 -15.53 -49.33
C LYS A 18 -34.95 -14.79 -48.00
N ASN A 19 -34.23 -15.31 -47.01
CA ASN A 19 -33.41 -14.57 -46.05
C ASN A 19 -34.13 -13.84 -44.90
N LYS A 20 -34.05 -14.47 -43.72
CA LYS A 20 -33.63 -13.75 -42.53
C LYS A 20 -32.73 -14.64 -41.69
N SER A 21 -31.43 -14.43 -41.82
CA SER A 21 -30.42 -14.80 -40.82
C SER A 21 -30.93 -14.45 -39.42
N ARG A 22 -31.42 -15.45 -38.68
CA ARG A 22 -31.54 -15.38 -37.23
C ARG A 22 -30.16 -15.70 -36.68
N ASN A 23 -29.39 -14.65 -36.39
CA ASN A 23 -28.19 -14.76 -35.58
C ASN A 23 -28.59 -15.32 -34.21
N LYS A 24 -28.40 -16.63 -34.02
CA LYS A 24 -28.55 -17.28 -32.72
C LYS A 24 -27.28 -16.97 -31.93
N THR A 25 -27.35 -15.97 -31.08
CA THR A 25 -26.36 -15.83 -30.00
C THR A 25 -26.39 -17.12 -29.19
N LYS A 26 -25.23 -17.79 -29.10
CA LYS A 26 -25.09 -19.06 -28.38
C LYS A 26 -25.42 -18.81 -26.90
N PRO A 27 -26.32 -19.58 -26.27
CA PRO A 27 -26.75 -19.35 -24.89
C PRO A 27 -25.67 -19.70 -23.83
N GLY A 28 -24.49 -20.18 -24.24
CA GLY A 28 -23.42 -20.60 -23.34
C GLY A 28 -22.39 -19.52 -22.97
N THR A 29 -22.36 -18.36 -23.65
CA THR A 29 -21.33 -17.32 -23.42
C THR A 29 -21.75 -16.23 -22.45
N ILE A 30 -23.05 -16.08 -22.15
CA ILE A 30 -23.55 -14.99 -21.29
C ILE A 30 -23.39 -15.32 -19.79
N LEU A 31 -23.45 -16.60 -19.42
CA LEU A 31 -23.35 -17.04 -18.02
C LEU A 31 -21.93 -16.91 -17.44
N TRP A 32 -20.89 -17.26 -18.20
CA TRP A 32 -19.49 -17.12 -17.77
C TRP A 32 -19.03 -15.66 -17.65
N MET A 33 -19.55 -14.79 -18.51
CA MET A 33 -19.17 -13.38 -18.55
C MET A 33 -19.72 -12.59 -17.35
N ASN A 34 -20.82 -13.06 -16.74
CA ASN A 34 -21.38 -12.46 -15.53
C ASN A 34 -20.62 -12.88 -14.26
N GLY A 35 -20.12 -14.12 -14.20
CA GLY A 35 -19.27 -14.57 -13.08
C GLY A 35 -17.93 -13.81 -13.01
N LEU A 36 -17.29 -13.60 -14.17
CA LEU A 36 -16.06 -12.80 -14.26
C LEU A 36 -16.30 -11.33 -13.85
N LYS A 37 -17.42 -10.73 -14.30
CA LYS A 37 -17.80 -9.35 -13.96
C LYS A 37 -18.10 -9.16 -12.47
N VAL A 38 -18.81 -10.11 -11.85
CA VAL A 38 -19.08 -10.09 -10.40
C VAL A 38 -17.78 -10.25 -9.60
N GLY A 39 -16.88 -11.14 -10.04
CA GLY A 39 -15.55 -11.29 -9.43
C GLY A 39 -14.71 -10.02 -9.52
N THR A 40 -14.67 -9.36 -10.69
CA THR A 40 -13.97 -8.07 -10.84
C THR A 40 -14.62 -6.97 -9.99
N ALA A 41 -15.95 -6.93 -9.90
CA ALA A 41 -16.64 -5.93 -9.08
C ALA A 41 -16.35 -6.10 -7.59
N ILE A 42 -16.33 -7.34 -7.08
CA ILE A 42 -15.93 -7.63 -5.69
C ILE A 42 -14.47 -7.27 -5.46
N PHE A 43 -13.58 -7.55 -6.42
CA PHE A 43 -12.16 -7.19 -6.34
C PHE A 43 -11.97 -5.66 -6.28
N PHE A 44 -12.63 -4.90 -7.14
CA PHE A 44 -12.58 -3.42 -7.09
C PHE A 44 -13.20 -2.87 -5.81
N LEU A 45 -14.30 -3.47 -5.33
CA LEU A 45 -14.96 -3.04 -4.10
C LEU A 45 -14.12 -3.37 -2.87
N ALA A 46 -13.42 -4.51 -2.84
CA ALA A 46 -12.42 -4.82 -1.83
C ALA A 46 -11.23 -3.85 -1.90
N LEU A 47 -10.66 -3.59 -3.09
CA LEU A 47 -9.58 -2.62 -3.26
C LEU A 47 -9.97 -1.20 -2.80
N TRP A 48 -11.24 -0.83 -2.93
CA TRP A 48 -11.75 0.48 -2.51
C TRP A 48 -12.05 0.57 -1.01
N ILE A 49 -12.44 -0.55 -0.37
CA ILE A 49 -12.82 -0.59 1.05
C ILE A 49 -11.64 -0.96 1.97
N ILE A 50 -10.64 -1.71 1.49
CA ILE A 50 -9.45 -2.08 2.28
C ILE A 50 -8.72 -0.85 2.88
N PRO A 51 -8.55 0.28 2.17
CA PRO A 51 -7.97 1.50 2.74
C PRO A 51 -8.80 2.07 3.90
N TRP A 52 -10.13 1.88 3.89
CA TRP A 52 -11.04 2.39 4.91
C TRP A 52 -11.07 1.53 6.19
N ILE A 53 -10.72 0.25 6.10
CA ILE A 53 -10.72 -0.68 7.25
C ILE A 53 -9.47 -0.51 8.11
N ARG A 54 -8.35 -0.03 7.56
CA ARG A 54 -7.17 0.32 8.35
C ARG A 54 -7.34 1.70 8.95
N GLN A 55 -8.06 1.79 10.07
CA GLN A 55 -8.03 3.00 10.88
C GLN A 55 -6.61 3.16 11.44
N PRO A 56 -5.93 4.29 11.19
CA PRO A 56 -4.59 4.51 11.69
C PRO A 56 -4.62 4.57 13.23
N ILE A 57 -3.67 3.93 13.90
CA ILE A 57 -3.65 3.84 15.37
C ILE A 57 -3.29 5.21 15.94
N VAL A 58 -4.28 5.96 16.44
CA VAL A 58 -4.00 7.14 17.25
C VAL A 58 -3.59 6.67 18.64
N SER A 59 -2.29 6.74 18.94
CA SER A 59 -1.71 6.23 20.18
C SER A 59 -1.56 7.33 21.23
N SER A 60 -1.94 7.02 22.47
CA SER A 60 -1.64 7.84 23.64
C SER A 60 -0.28 7.53 24.27
N SER A 61 0.52 6.61 23.68
CA SER A 61 1.81 6.22 24.23
C SER A 61 2.80 7.40 24.25
N GLU A 62 3.65 7.41 25.28
CA GLU A 62 4.75 8.36 25.40
C GLU A 62 5.82 8.09 24.35
N PHE A 63 6.41 9.16 23.81
CA PHE A 63 7.39 9.05 22.73
C PHE A 63 8.60 8.21 23.15
N SER A 64 9.10 8.42 24.38
CA SER A 64 10.23 7.69 24.94
C SER A 64 9.98 6.19 25.08
N LEU A 65 8.74 5.76 25.33
CA LEU A 65 8.40 4.33 25.43
C LEU A 65 8.43 3.67 24.06
N VAL A 66 7.88 4.34 23.04
CA VAL A 66 7.90 3.85 21.66
C VAL A 66 9.34 3.80 21.13
N GLU A 67 10.10 4.86 21.40
CA GLU A 67 11.52 4.94 21.05
C GLU A 67 12.32 3.81 21.70
N GLN A 68 12.16 3.60 23.02
CA GLN A 68 12.83 2.54 23.74
C GLN A 68 12.45 1.14 23.22
N ALA A 69 11.17 0.90 22.90
CA ALA A 69 10.72 -0.39 22.39
C ALA A 69 11.36 -0.73 21.04
N VAL A 70 11.41 0.23 20.11
CA VAL A 70 12.05 0.03 18.80
C VAL A 70 13.56 -0.14 18.97
N LEU A 71 14.20 0.66 19.83
CA LEU A 71 15.64 0.55 20.08
C LEU A 71 16.02 -0.71 20.85
N ALA A 72 15.14 -1.33 21.64
CA ALA A 72 15.46 -2.56 22.37
C ALA A 72 15.69 -3.76 21.42
N VAL A 73 15.14 -3.70 20.21
CA VAL A 73 15.33 -4.71 19.16
C VAL A 73 16.62 -4.46 18.35
N ASN A 74 17.16 -3.24 18.43
CA ASN A 74 18.33 -2.81 17.68
C ASN A 74 19.52 -2.62 18.64
N ASP A 75 20.77 -2.70 18.16
CA ASP A 75 21.92 -2.40 19.02
C ASP A 75 22.09 -0.86 19.13
N PRO A 76 21.91 -0.25 20.31
CA PRO A 76 22.06 1.20 20.47
C PRO A 76 23.48 1.69 20.19
N ALA A 77 24.50 0.84 20.37
CA ALA A 77 25.88 1.18 20.04
C ALA A 77 26.10 1.23 18.53
N PHE A 78 25.35 0.44 17.78
CA PHE A 78 25.40 0.41 16.31
C PHE A 78 24.58 1.54 15.68
N TYR A 79 23.53 2.00 16.36
CA TYR A 79 22.66 3.10 15.95
C TYR A 79 22.75 4.29 16.93
N PRO A 80 23.84 5.07 16.91
CA PRO A 80 23.94 6.27 17.74
C PRO A 80 22.86 7.29 17.39
N ALA A 81 22.35 7.98 18.43
CA ALA A 81 21.40 9.07 18.29
C ALA A 81 22.03 10.27 17.57
N MET A 82 21.31 10.82 16.60
CA MET A 82 21.67 12.03 15.88
C MET A 82 21.16 13.26 16.63
N ASN A 83 21.96 14.31 16.66
CA ASN A 83 21.56 15.57 17.29
C ASN A 83 20.60 16.38 16.38
N ASP A 84 19.96 17.40 16.95
CA ASP A 84 18.99 18.23 16.22
C ASP A 84 19.56 18.91 14.97
N GLN A 85 20.87 19.20 14.95
CA GLN A 85 21.51 19.77 13.77
C GLN A 85 21.54 18.77 12.62
N MET A 86 21.81 17.50 12.91
CA MET A 86 21.80 16.42 11.93
C MET A 86 20.38 16.09 11.49
N VAL A 87 19.40 16.11 12.39
CA VAL A 87 17.97 16.00 12.04
C VAL A 87 17.58 17.08 11.04
N ARG A 88 17.91 18.35 11.31
CA ARG A 88 17.67 19.47 10.37
C ARG A 88 18.37 19.26 9.04
N LYS A 89 19.64 18.85 9.06
CA LYS A 89 20.45 18.65 7.85
C LYS A 89 19.92 17.54 6.95
N TYR A 90 19.51 16.41 7.54
CA TYR A 90 19.19 15.20 6.78
C TYR A 90 17.71 15.03 6.50
N LEU A 91 16.85 15.41 7.45
CA LEU A 91 15.40 15.24 7.36
C LEU A 91 14.68 16.55 7.06
N ASN A 92 15.40 17.68 7.06
CA ASN A 92 14.83 19.02 6.90
C ASN A 92 13.77 19.36 7.96
N ILE A 93 13.83 18.74 9.15
CA ILE A 93 12.90 18.96 10.27
C ILE A 93 13.57 19.81 11.35
N GLY A 94 12.97 20.96 11.64
CA GLY A 94 13.40 21.87 12.70
C GLY A 94 12.53 21.79 13.97
N PRO A 95 12.88 22.60 14.98
CA PRO A 95 12.10 22.70 16.22
C PRO A 95 10.75 23.42 16.03
N GLN A 96 10.64 24.30 15.03
CA GLN A 96 9.41 25.07 14.78
C GLN A 96 8.25 24.21 14.28
N GLU A 97 8.54 23.02 13.78
CA GLU A 97 7.55 22.06 13.29
C GLU A 97 6.72 21.44 14.42
N GLY A 98 7.18 21.51 15.68
CA GLY A 98 6.42 21.01 16.83
C GLY A 98 6.26 19.49 16.85
N VAL A 99 7.25 18.76 16.34
CA VAL A 99 7.25 17.29 16.20
C VAL A 99 8.36 16.73 17.08
N GLN A 100 8.07 15.63 17.78
CA GLN A 100 9.10 14.88 18.52
C GLN A 100 9.73 13.86 17.57
N ILE A 101 11.05 13.88 17.46
CA ILE A 101 11.77 13.03 16.50
C ILE A 101 13.01 12.41 17.12
N GLY A 102 13.12 11.10 16.96
CA GLY A 102 14.29 10.29 17.29
C GLY A 102 14.91 9.82 15.98
N PHE A 103 16.15 10.24 15.73
CA PHE A 103 16.87 9.87 14.51
C PHE A 103 18.15 9.14 14.89
N TYR A 104 18.32 7.94 14.36
CA TYR A 104 19.44 7.06 14.63
C TYR A 104 20.01 6.57 13.32
N ARG A 105 21.33 6.56 13.19
CA ARG A 105 22.00 6.11 11.96
C ARG A 105 23.30 5.44 12.32
N GLN A 106 23.66 4.40 11.56
CA GLN A 106 24.98 3.79 11.70
C GLN A 106 26.08 4.86 11.50
N SER A 107 27.15 4.79 12.30
CA SER A 107 28.25 5.76 12.26
C SER A 107 29.04 5.77 10.94
N ASP A 108 28.91 4.71 10.14
CA ASP A 108 29.49 4.64 8.81
C ASP A 108 28.73 5.56 7.84
N ALA A 109 29.44 6.56 7.30
CA ALA A 109 28.91 7.53 6.36
C ALA A 109 28.39 6.89 5.07
N PHE A 110 28.88 5.70 4.70
CA PHE A 110 28.44 4.98 3.51
C PHE A 110 27.18 4.16 3.72
N SER A 111 26.89 3.78 4.97
CA SER A 111 25.76 2.91 5.30
C SER A 111 24.42 3.60 5.09
N ALA A 112 23.49 2.89 4.48
CA ALA A 112 22.09 3.28 4.34
C ALA A 112 21.26 2.99 5.60
N ARG A 113 21.83 2.33 6.62
CA ARG A 113 21.11 1.89 7.83
C ARG A 113 20.77 3.07 8.76
N GLU A 114 19.48 3.34 8.89
CA GLU A 114 18.92 4.40 9.72
C GLU A 114 17.53 4.04 10.26
N ILE A 115 17.19 4.65 11.39
CA ILE A 115 15.92 4.54 12.09
C ILE A 115 15.43 5.95 12.37
N VAL A 116 14.21 6.26 11.95
CA VAL A 116 13.53 7.51 12.30
C VAL A 116 12.22 7.15 12.97
N ILE A 117 11.99 7.71 14.16
CA ILE A 117 10.74 7.60 14.89
C ILE A 117 10.23 9.03 15.09
N ALA A 118 9.00 9.31 14.67
CA ALA A 118 8.41 10.63 14.81
C ALA A 118 7.02 10.53 15.47
N LYS A 119 6.72 11.50 16.34
CA LYS A 119 5.38 11.74 16.90
C LYS A 119 4.93 13.15 16.53
N PHE A 120 3.71 13.26 16.05
CA PHE A 120 3.10 14.50 15.56
C PHE A 120 1.66 14.62 16.07
N ASP A 121 1.15 15.85 16.16
CA ASP A 121 -0.18 16.12 16.75
C ASP A 121 -1.26 16.37 15.69
N THR A 122 -0.86 16.71 14.46
CA THR A 122 -1.77 17.10 13.38
C THR A 122 -1.51 16.33 12.10
N GLU A 123 -2.55 16.17 11.28
CA GLU A 123 -2.47 15.53 9.96
C GLU A 123 -1.49 16.27 9.02
N GLN A 124 -1.42 17.60 9.11
CA GLN A 124 -0.48 18.41 8.33
C GLN A 124 0.98 18.09 8.68
N GLN A 125 1.28 17.87 9.96
CA GLN A 125 2.61 17.42 10.37
C GLN A 125 2.90 15.99 9.89
N ALA A 126 1.90 15.11 9.92
CA ALA A 126 2.01 13.74 9.41
C ALA A 126 2.41 13.72 7.93
N GLU A 127 1.67 14.47 7.10
CA GLU A 127 1.92 14.60 5.66
C GLU A 127 3.31 15.20 5.39
N MET A 128 3.65 16.30 6.07
CA MET A 128 4.94 16.98 5.92
C MET A 128 6.12 16.05 6.24
N ILE A 129 6.06 15.28 7.33
CA ILE A 129 7.16 14.37 7.71
C ILE A 129 7.23 13.22 6.72
N THR A 130 6.09 12.64 6.35
CA THR A 130 6.04 11.54 5.37
C THR A 130 6.68 11.97 4.06
N GLU A 131 6.31 13.14 3.52
CA GLU A 131 6.89 13.69 2.29
C GLU A 131 8.42 13.92 2.42
N ARG A 132 8.88 14.46 3.56
CA ARG A 132 10.32 14.68 3.79
C ARG A 132 11.10 13.37 3.85
N ILE A 133 10.55 12.34 4.48
CA ILE A 133 11.16 11.01 4.57
C ILE A 133 11.17 10.34 3.20
N GLU A 134 10.07 10.39 2.44
CA GLU A 134 10.00 9.83 1.09
C GLU A 134 10.97 10.55 0.13
N THR A 135 11.01 11.88 0.17
CA THR A 135 11.95 12.69 -0.62
C THR A 135 13.40 12.30 -0.30
N ARG A 136 13.71 12.13 0.98
CA ARG A 136 15.03 11.66 1.42
C ARG A 136 15.31 10.24 0.95
N LYS A 137 14.34 9.32 1.07
CA LYS A 137 14.47 7.93 0.61
C LYS A 137 14.84 7.92 -0.87
N GLN A 138 14.12 8.68 -1.69
CA GLN A 138 14.41 8.78 -3.12
C GLN A 138 15.79 9.38 -3.39
N ALA A 139 16.16 10.48 -2.72
CA ALA A 139 17.47 11.10 -2.89
C ALA A 139 18.62 10.12 -2.53
N GLN A 140 18.45 9.28 -1.49
CA GLN A 140 19.44 8.26 -1.14
C GLN A 140 19.49 7.12 -2.17
N ILE A 141 18.36 6.68 -2.72
CA ILE A 141 18.33 5.71 -3.82
C ILE A 141 19.13 6.25 -5.01
N ASP A 142 18.92 7.52 -5.37
CA ASP A 142 19.62 8.17 -6.48
C ASP A 142 21.13 8.27 -6.22
N ILE A 143 21.56 8.55 -4.97
CA ILE A 143 22.97 8.58 -4.57
C ILE A 143 23.63 7.19 -4.69
N TYR A 144 22.92 6.12 -4.33
CA TYR A 144 23.45 4.76 -4.37
C TYR A 144 23.36 4.12 -5.77
N SER A 145 22.54 4.67 -6.66
CA SER A 145 22.29 4.16 -8.00
C SER A 145 23.58 3.99 -8.80
N GLY A 146 23.86 2.74 -9.21
CA GLY A 146 25.04 2.39 -9.99
C GLY A 146 26.38 2.43 -9.25
N TYR A 147 26.39 2.81 -7.97
CA TYR A 147 27.60 2.89 -7.13
C TYR A 147 27.59 1.89 -5.98
N ALA A 148 26.44 1.68 -5.34
CA ALA A 148 26.29 0.86 -4.15
C ALA A 148 25.00 0.02 -4.20
N PRO A 149 24.94 -1.06 -5.00
CA PRO A 149 23.71 -1.81 -5.23
C PRO A 149 23.04 -2.36 -3.97
N GLU A 150 23.83 -2.80 -2.98
CA GLU A 150 23.30 -3.29 -1.69
C GLU A 150 22.63 -2.18 -0.87
N GLN A 151 23.23 -0.99 -0.84
CA GLN A 151 22.68 0.16 -0.13
C GLN A 151 21.44 0.71 -0.83
N GLN A 152 21.45 0.72 -2.16
CA GLN A 152 20.28 1.06 -2.97
C GLN A 152 19.12 0.11 -2.67
N ALA A 153 19.34 -1.20 -2.73
CA ALA A 153 18.31 -2.19 -2.44
C ALA A 153 17.78 -2.06 -1.00
N MET A 154 18.64 -1.72 -0.04
CA MET A 154 18.20 -1.46 1.34
C MET A 154 17.27 -0.24 1.43
N MET A 155 17.58 0.85 0.72
CA MET A 155 16.72 2.03 0.68
C MET A 155 15.41 1.77 -0.06
N GLU A 156 15.42 1.03 -1.18
CA GLU A 156 14.21 0.66 -1.92
C GLU A 156 13.25 -0.15 -1.04
N ASN A 157 13.79 -1.13 -0.30
CA ASN A 157 13.07 -1.98 0.64
C ASN A 157 12.87 -1.36 2.02
N ALA A 158 13.20 -0.08 2.20
CA ALA A 158 13.00 0.63 3.47
C ALA A 158 11.54 0.54 3.92
N LEU A 159 11.35 0.24 5.20
CA LEU A 159 10.06 0.28 5.87
C LEU A 159 9.69 1.73 6.14
N LEU A 160 8.48 2.12 5.76
CA LEU A 160 7.84 3.36 6.17
C LEU A 160 6.44 3.00 6.67
N ASP A 161 6.24 3.03 7.98
CA ASP A 161 4.96 2.76 8.63
C ASP A 161 4.43 4.02 9.30
N VAL A 162 3.19 4.39 8.97
CA VAL A 162 2.51 5.58 9.49
C VAL A 162 1.27 5.13 10.25
N GLN A 163 1.27 5.38 11.55
CA GLN A 163 0.26 4.92 12.49
C GLN A 163 -0.30 6.10 13.27
N GLY A 164 -1.40 6.65 12.77
CA GLY A 164 -2.17 7.72 13.42
C GLY A 164 -1.34 8.97 13.64
N ASN A 165 -0.77 9.11 14.83
CA ASN A 165 0.06 10.21 15.28
C ASN A 165 1.56 9.86 15.39
N TYR A 166 1.96 8.72 14.82
CA TYR A 166 3.34 8.23 14.81
C TYR A 166 3.79 7.79 13.42
N LEU A 167 5.09 7.81 13.20
CA LEU A 167 5.76 7.29 12.01
C LEU A 167 7.03 6.55 12.42
N LEU A 168 7.25 5.38 11.80
CA LEU A 168 8.50 4.64 11.81
C LEU A 168 9.05 4.59 10.39
N PHE A 169 10.29 5.02 10.21
CA PHE A 169 11.07 4.75 9.03
C PHE A 169 12.30 3.93 9.42
N TYR A 170 12.55 2.83 8.71
CA TYR A 170 13.61 1.90 9.07
C TYR A 170 14.31 1.33 7.84
N THR A 171 15.64 1.32 7.89
CA THR A 171 16.51 0.64 6.94
C THR A 171 17.53 -0.23 7.68
N GLY A 172 17.56 -1.51 7.32
CA GLY A 172 18.43 -2.50 7.95
C GLY A 172 17.79 -3.86 8.00
N ASP A 173 18.43 -4.76 8.74
CA ASP A 173 18.09 -6.19 8.72
C ASP A 173 16.92 -6.53 9.66
N ALA A 174 16.65 -5.71 10.68
CA ALA A 174 15.62 -5.94 11.69
C ALA A 174 14.30 -5.17 11.42
N ALA A 175 13.97 -4.90 10.16
CA ALA A 175 12.82 -4.07 9.78
C ALA A 175 11.49 -4.61 10.34
N ALA A 176 11.21 -5.90 10.12
CA ALA A 176 9.96 -6.53 10.59
C ALA A 176 9.86 -6.60 12.12
N GLN A 177 10.98 -6.79 12.82
CA GLN A 177 10.99 -6.84 14.29
C GLN A 177 10.82 -5.45 14.89
N SER A 178 11.43 -4.43 14.25
CA SER A 178 11.27 -3.02 14.61
C SER A 178 9.83 -2.54 14.39
N ASP A 179 9.21 -2.95 13.28
CA ASP A 179 7.79 -2.69 12.98
C ASP A 179 6.87 -3.28 14.05
N GLN A 180 7.10 -4.54 14.40
CA GLN A 180 6.29 -5.21 15.43
C GLN A 180 6.45 -4.53 16.79
N ALA A 181 7.68 -4.21 17.21
CA ALA A 181 7.94 -3.52 18.47
C ALA A 181 7.30 -2.11 18.51
N PHE A 182 7.35 -1.40 17.38
CA PHE A 182 6.67 -0.12 17.21
C PHE A 182 5.16 -0.27 17.39
N LEU A 183 4.53 -1.19 16.65
CA LEU A 183 3.10 -1.43 16.72
C LEU A 183 2.62 -1.89 18.10
N ASP A 184 3.40 -2.72 18.80
CA ASP A 184 3.06 -3.17 20.15
C ASP A 184 3.17 -2.03 21.17
N ALA A 185 4.21 -1.19 21.06
CA ALA A 185 4.33 0.00 21.89
C ALA A 185 3.21 1.02 21.65
N LEU A 186 2.72 1.16 20.42
CA LEU A 186 1.59 2.03 20.12
C LEU A 186 0.26 1.53 20.71
N ARG A 187 0.10 0.22 20.85
CA ARG A 187 -1.08 -0.42 21.46
C ARG A 187 -1.04 -0.43 22.99
N GLY A 188 0.08 -0.03 23.60
CA GLY A 188 0.29 -0.13 25.04
C GLY A 188 0.63 -1.54 25.51
N ASN A 189 1.02 -2.43 24.60
CA ASN A 189 1.52 -3.77 24.92
C ASN A 189 3.03 -3.65 25.16
N HIS A 190 3.43 -3.33 26.39
CA HIS A 190 4.83 -3.24 26.82
C HIS A 190 5.23 -4.45 27.67
#